data_AF-A0A3N4VFJ2-F1
#
_entry.id   AF-A0A3N4VFJ2-F1
#
_cell.length_a   1.000
_cell.length_b   1.000
_cell.length_c   1.000
_cell.angle_alpha   90.00
_cell.angle_beta   90.00
_cell.angle_gamma   90.00
#
_symmetry.space_group_name_H-M   'P 1'
#
loop_
_entity.id
_entity.type
_entity.pdbx_description
1 polymer ?
#
loop_
_entity_poly.entity_id
_entity_poly.type
_entity_poly.pdbx_seq_one_letter_code
_entity_poly.pdbx_strand_id
1 'polypeptide(L)'
;MRNATRRHRAGKEARGTFVLGKTWNAMRMLRTFTAGDVAAVVEITTAESVCRYARYLVRAGYLRITRHGLGRCLPATYTLIRNTGPKAPSVLRKRSSRMPHRVAVAVYDHNTETEYPL
;
A
#
# COMPACT_ATOMS: atom_id res chain seq x y z
N MET A 1 19.80 -24.24 -23.38
CA MET A 1 20.10 -23.82 -21.98
C MET A 1 19.71 -22.35 -21.77
N ARG A 2 18.52 -22.02 -21.23
CA ARG A 2 18.12 -20.63 -20.91
C ARG A 2 17.11 -20.63 -19.74
N ASN A 3 17.56 -20.61 -18.48
CA ASN A 3 16.65 -20.36 -17.35
C ASN A 3 17.39 -19.96 -16.06
N ALA A 4 17.87 -18.71 -15.97
CA ALA A 4 18.54 -18.20 -14.76
C ALA A 4 17.96 -16.87 -14.21
N THR A 5 17.01 -16.22 -14.89
CA THR A 5 16.54 -14.86 -14.51
C THR A 5 15.20 -14.80 -13.77
N ARG A 6 14.52 -15.93 -13.51
CA ARG A 6 13.19 -15.93 -12.86
C ARG A 6 13.22 -16.01 -11.32
N ARG A 7 14.30 -16.54 -10.71
CA ARG A 7 14.32 -16.87 -9.28
C ARG A 7 14.51 -15.67 -8.34
N HIS A 8 15.17 -14.61 -8.79
CA HIS A 8 15.39 -13.41 -7.94
C HIS A 8 14.16 -12.49 -7.79
N ARG A 9 13.19 -12.53 -8.71
CA ARG A 9 12.01 -11.66 -8.68
C ARG A 9 10.99 -12.10 -7.63
N ALA A 10 10.75 -13.41 -7.53
CA ALA A 10 9.77 -14.01 -6.62
C ALA A 10 10.09 -13.78 -5.14
N GLY A 11 11.38 -13.79 -4.75
CA GLY A 11 11.78 -13.56 -3.35
C GLY A 11 11.56 -12.12 -2.87
N LYS A 12 11.70 -11.13 -3.76
CA LYS A 12 11.37 -9.72 -3.45
C LYS A 12 9.86 -9.50 -3.38
N GLU A 13 9.11 -10.15 -4.27
CA GLU A 13 7.65 -10.07 -4.32
C GLU A 13 7.03 -10.66 -3.04
N ALA A 14 7.46 -11.85 -2.60
CA ALA A 14 6.94 -12.48 -1.38
C ALA A 14 7.18 -11.64 -0.11
N ARG A 15 8.36 -11.03 0.04
CA ARG A 15 8.67 -10.13 1.16
C ARG A 15 7.80 -8.87 1.13
N GLY A 16 7.63 -8.26 -0.05
CA GLY A 16 6.77 -7.09 -0.21
C GLY A 16 5.32 -7.38 0.15
N THR A 17 4.77 -8.50 -0.33
CA THR A 17 3.39 -8.91 -0.03
C THR A 17 3.18 -9.21 1.45
N PHE A 18 4.16 -9.83 2.12
CA PHE A 18 4.10 -10.10 3.56
C PHE A 18 4.09 -8.82 4.40
N VAL A 19 4.97 -7.85 4.08
CA VAL A 19 5.02 -6.56 4.77
C VAL A 19 3.72 -5.77 4.56
N LEU A 20 3.17 -5.77 3.34
CA LEU A 20 1.87 -5.16 3.05
C LEU A 20 0.74 -5.84 3.82
N GLY A 21 0.73 -7.17 3.91
CA GLY A 21 -0.22 -7.94 4.71
C GLY A 21 -0.23 -7.55 6.18
N LYS A 22 0.96 -7.50 6.82
CA LYS A 22 1.11 -7.06 8.22
C LYS A 22 0.70 -5.61 8.41
N THR A 23 1.09 -4.73 7.49
CA THR A 23 0.72 -3.31 7.49
C THR A 23 -0.80 -3.14 7.42
N TRP A 24 -1.45 -3.82 6.48
CA TRP A 24 -2.91 -3.79 6.34
C TRP A 24 -3.63 -4.32 7.57
N ASN A 25 -3.13 -5.41 8.16
CA ASN A 25 -3.69 -5.95 9.39
C ASN A 25 -3.61 -4.93 10.55
N ALA A 26 -2.45 -4.28 10.72
CA ALA A 26 -2.28 -3.23 11.73
C ALA A 26 -3.25 -2.05 11.49
N MET A 27 -3.38 -1.59 10.25
CA MET A 27 -4.33 -0.54 9.86
C MET A 27 -5.79 -0.91 10.20
N ARG A 28 -6.16 -2.17 9.97
CA ARG A 28 -7.49 -2.70 10.30
C ARG A 28 -7.76 -2.75 11.79
N MET A 29 -6.77 -3.14 12.60
CA MET A 29 -6.91 -3.20 14.05
C MET A 29 -7.03 -1.81 14.67
N LEU A 30 -6.22 -0.85 14.21
CA LEU A 30 -6.22 0.51 14.74
C LEU A 30 -7.46 1.31 14.33
N ARG A 31 -7.99 1.07 13.12
CA ARG A 31 -9.11 1.80 12.46
C ARG A 31 -8.86 3.28 12.20
N THR A 32 -8.28 4.01 13.16
CA THR A 32 -7.79 5.38 13.04
C THR A 32 -6.35 5.40 13.50
N PHE A 33 -5.44 5.83 12.63
CA PHE A 33 -4.00 5.74 12.90
C PHE A 33 -3.22 6.82 12.16
N THR A 34 -2.01 7.09 12.62
CA THR A 34 -1.01 7.83 11.86
C THR A 34 -0.05 6.86 11.16
N ALA A 35 0.68 7.35 10.15
CA ALA A 35 1.70 6.52 9.49
C ALA A 35 2.82 6.08 10.44
N GLY A 36 3.07 6.85 11.51
CA GLY A 36 4.04 6.52 12.57
C GLY A 36 3.56 5.35 13.42
N ASP A 37 2.30 5.36 13.85
CA ASP A 37 1.73 4.29 14.69
C ASP A 37 1.80 2.93 13.99
N VAL A 38 1.43 2.89 12.71
CA VAL A 38 1.48 1.64 11.93
C VAL A 38 2.91 1.17 11.73
N ALA A 39 3.86 2.08 11.48
CA ALA A 39 5.26 1.71 11.36
C ALA A 39 5.82 1.15 12.68
N ALA A 40 5.42 1.74 13.82
CA ALA A 40 5.80 1.26 15.15
C ALA A 40 5.22 -0.12 15.47
N VAL A 41 3.98 -0.43 15.02
CA VAL A 41 3.35 -1.74 15.25
C VAL A 41 3.96 -2.84 14.36
N VAL A 42 4.36 -2.51 13.13
CA VAL A 42 4.83 -3.50 12.16
C VAL A 42 6.34 -3.73 12.28
N GLU A 43 7.11 -2.73 12.72
CA GLU A 43 8.59 -2.70 12.92
C GLU A 43 9.45 -3.05 11.68
N ILE A 44 8.87 -3.63 10.64
CA ILE A 44 9.53 -4.08 9.41
C ILE A 44 9.44 -3.00 8.31
N THR A 45 8.63 -1.96 8.50
CA THR A 45 8.38 -0.91 7.51
C THR A 45 8.62 0.48 8.08
N THR A 46 8.96 1.43 7.20
CA THR A 46 9.17 2.82 7.58
C THR A 46 7.89 3.63 7.49
N ALA A 47 7.76 4.67 8.33
CA ALA A 47 6.62 5.59 8.29
C ALA A 47 6.43 6.24 6.90
N GLU A 48 7.52 6.47 6.15
CA GLU A 48 7.44 6.98 4.78
C GLU A 48 6.80 5.97 3.82
N SER A 49 7.18 4.69 3.92
CA SER A 49 6.61 3.61 3.10
C SER A 49 5.13 3.41 3.40
N VAL A 50 4.76 3.44 4.69
CA VAL A 50 3.37 3.41 5.13
C VAL A 50 2.60 4.62 4.62
N CYS A 51 3.16 5.83 4.73
CA CYS A 51 2.52 7.05 4.24
C CYS A 51 2.29 7.00 2.73
N ARG A 52 3.27 6.54 1.95
CA ARG A 52 3.14 6.33 0.50
C ARG A 52 2.01 5.34 0.19
N TYR A 53 1.94 4.23 0.90
CA TYR A 53 0.89 3.23 0.73
C TYR A 53 -0.49 3.76 1.12
N ALA A 54 -0.60 4.46 2.26
CA ALA A 54 -1.83 5.08 2.72
C ALA A 54 -2.38 6.09 1.70
N ARG A 55 -1.53 6.90 1.05
CA ARG A 55 -1.96 7.83 -0.01
C ARG A 55 -2.62 7.12 -1.19
N TYR A 56 -2.08 5.98 -1.62
CA TYR A 56 -2.70 5.20 -2.70
C TYR A 56 -4.06 4.64 -2.26
N LEU A 57 -4.18 4.18 -1.02
CA LEU A 57 -5.44 3.71 -0.45
C LEU A 57 -6.47 4.82 -0.28
N VAL A 58 -6.05 6.04 0.05
CA VAL A 58 -6.93 7.21 0.08
C VAL A 58 -7.48 7.51 -1.33
N ARG A 59 -6.61 7.52 -2.34
CA ARG A 59 -7.05 7.75 -3.74
C ARG A 59 -7.98 6.65 -4.24
N ALA A 60 -7.76 5.41 -3.80
CA ALA A 60 -8.64 4.28 -4.13
C ALA A 60 -9.91 4.20 -3.25
N GLY A 61 -10.09 5.12 -2.29
CA GLY A 61 -11.30 5.22 -1.46
C GLY A 61 -11.38 4.25 -0.27
N TYR A 62 -10.28 3.59 0.10
CA TYR A 62 -10.23 2.69 1.27
C TYR A 62 -10.05 3.45 2.58
N LEU A 63 -9.21 4.49 2.54
CA LEU A 63 -8.88 5.33 3.68
C LEU A 63 -9.42 6.75 3.45
N ARG A 64 -9.77 7.43 4.53
CA ARG A 64 -10.03 8.88 4.52
C ARG A 64 -9.06 9.58 5.45
N ILE A 65 -8.59 10.75 5.02
CA ILE A 65 -7.79 11.62 5.86
C ILE A 65 -8.77 12.35 6.78
N THR A 66 -8.74 12.02 8.07
CA THR A 66 -9.60 12.67 9.07
C THR A 66 -8.93 13.94 9.59
N ARG A 67 -7.60 13.95 9.67
CA ARG A 67 -6.81 15.13 10.03
C ARG A 67 -5.65 15.28 9.07
N HIS A 68 -5.60 16.40 8.36
CA HIS A 68 -4.45 16.74 7.54
C HIS A 68 -3.26 17.03 8.45
N GLY A 69 -2.10 16.45 8.10
CA GLY A 69 -0.87 16.73 8.80
C GLY A 69 -0.40 18.15 8.54
N LEU A 70 -0.07 18.90 9.59
CA LEU A 70 0.58 20.21 9.49
C LEU A 70 2.10 19.99 9.43
N GLY A 71 2.61 19.81 8.22
CA GLY A 71 4.04 19.68 7.96
C GLY A 71 4.69 18.44 8.58
N ARG A 72 5.94 18.59 9.04
CA ARG A 72 6.71 17.51 9.70
C ARG A 72 6.29 17.26 11.15
N CYS A 73 5.72 18.25 11.83
CA CYS A 73 5.43 18.19 13.26
C CYS A 73 4.15 17.41 13.57
N LEU A 74 3.17 17.39 12.66
CA LEU A 74 1.90 16.71 12.86
C LEU A 74 1.65 15.72 11.73
N PRO A 75 1.76 14.40 11.96
CA PRO A 75 1.46 13.42 10.94
C PRO A 75 -0.03 13.43 10.59
N ALA A 76 -0.35 13.11 9.33
CA ALA A 76 -1.73 12.96 8.89
C ALA A 76 -2.37 11.75 9.58
N THR A 77 -3.61 11.93 10.04
CA THR A 77 -4.42 10.86 10.62
C THR A 77 -5.33 10.27 9.56
N TYR A 78 -5.21 8.96 9.37
CA TYR A 78 -6.00 8.19 8.42
C TYR A 78 -7.04 7.36 9.18
N THR A 79 -8.26 7.34 8.68
CA THR A 79 -9.33 6.46 9.17
C THR A 79 -9.71 5.48 8.07
N LEU A 80 -9.78 4.21 8.44
CA LEU A 80 -10.24 3.13 7.56
C LEU A 80 -11.75 3.20 7.40
N ILE A 81 -12.20 3.45 6.17
CA ILE A 81 -13.63 3.48 5.83
C ILE A 81 -14.05 2.12 5.27
N ARG A 82 -13.26 1.55 4.38
CA ARG A 82 -13.61 0.32 3.66
C ARG A 82 -12.68 -0.81 4.06
N ASN A 83 -13.22 -1.78 4.78
CA ASN A 83 -12.53 -3.02 5.10
C ASN A 83 -13.01 -4.13 4.15
N THR A 84 -12.27 -4.40 3.08
CA THR A 84 -12.65 -5.40 2.07
C THR A 84 -12.19 -6.82 2.38
N GLY A 85 -11.32 -7.04 3.38
CA GLY A 85 -10.92 -8.39 3.78
C GLY A 85 -9.49 -8.53 4.29
N PRO A 86 -9.02 -9.78 4.52
CA PRO A 86 -7.71 -10.06 5.10
C PRO A 86 -6.55 -9.87 4.12
N LYS A 87 -6.79 -9.94 2.80
CA LYS A 87 -5.72 -9.74 1.81
C LYS A 87 -5.44 -8.26 1.64
N ALA A 88 -4.18 -7.86 1.74
CA ALA A 88 -3.79 -6.46 1.57
C ALA A 88 -3.89 -6.04 0.09
N PRO A 89 -4.58 -4.93 -0.24
CA PRO A 89 -4.60 -4.40 -1.60
C PRO A 89 -3.18 -4.06 -2.07
N SER A 90 -2.85 -4.41 -3.32
CA SER A 90 -1.50 -4.24 -3.88
C SER A 90 -1.44 -3.07 -4.85
N VAL A 91 -0.38 -2.27 -4.75
CA VAL A 91 -0.15 -1.15 -5.68
C VAL A 91 0.58 -1.67 -6.92
N LEU A 92 -0.12 -1.69 -8.04
CA LEU A 92 0.40 -2.07 -9.35
C LEU A 92 0.92 -0.82 -10.09
N ARG A 93 2.10 -0.92 -10.68
CA ARG A 93 2.64 0.08 -11.59
C ARG A 93 2.76 -0.55 -12.97
N LYS A 94 1.89 -0.15 -13.89
CA LYS A 94 1.88 -0.64 -15.27
C LYS A 94 2.58 0.38 -16.16
N ARG A 95 3.62 -0.08 -16.86
CA ARG A 95 4.30 0.69 -17.89
C ARG A 95 3.78 0.23 -19.25
N SER A 96 3.15 1.12 -20.00
CA SER A 96 2.66 0.80 -21.34
C SER A 96 3.82 0.86 -22.33
N SER A 97 3.90 -0.12 -23.23
CA SER A 97 4.86 -0.11 -24.34
C SER A 97 4.63 1.06 -25.29
N ARG A 98 3.36 1.45 -25.50
CA ARG A 98 3.00 2.59 -26.37
C ARG A 98 3.38 3.95 -25.78
N MET A 99 3.48 4.06 -24.45
CA MET A 99 3.81 5.32 -23.77
C MET A 99 4.83 5.08 -22.66
N PRO A 100 6.12 4.97 -23.02
CA PRO A 100 7.17 4.57 -22.08
C PRO A 100 7.43 5.62 -20.98
N HIS A 101 7.03 6.87 -21.20
CA HIS A 101 7.17 7.99 -20.27
C HIS A 101 6.06 8.03 -19.20
N ARG A 102 4.92 7.35 -19.44
CA ARG A 102 3.76 7.38 -18.55
C ARG A 102 3.69 6.10 -17.73
N VAL A 103 3.68 6.23 -16.40
CA VAL A 103 3.46 5.11 -15.49
C VAL A 103 2.04 5.21 -14.98
N ALA A 104 1.19 4.27 -15.38
CA ALA A 104 -0.13 4.12 -14.79
C ALA A 104 0.02 3.43 -13.43
N VAL A 105 -0.61 3.98 -12.40
CA VAL A 105 -0.65 3.38 -11.07
C VAL A 105 -2.08 2.93 -10.82
N ALA A 106 -2.24 1.71 -10.32
CA ALA A 106 -3.53 1.17 -9.94
C ALA A 106 -3.41 0.44 -8.60
N VAL A 107 -4.48 0.46 -7.80
CA VAL A 107 -4.59 -0.35 -6.58
C VAL A 107 -5.45 -1.55 -6.91
N TYR A 108 -4.89 -2.74 -6.80
CA TYR A 108 -5.60 -3.99 -7.00
C TYR A 108 -6.02 -4.57 -5.65
N ASP A 109 -7.32 -4.74 -5.44
CA ASP A 109 -7.85 -5.40 -4.26
C ASP A 109 -8.02 -6.90 -4.52
N HIS A 110 -7.24 -7.71 -3.80
CA HIS A 110 -7.27 -9.16 -3.91
C HIS A 110 -8.50 -9.81 -3.26
N ASN A 111 -9.29 -9.06 -2.48
CA ASN A 111 -10.53 -9.57 -1.87
C ASN A 111 -11.73 -9.38 -2.81
N THR A 112 -11.77 -8.27 -3.55
CA THR A 112 -12.87 -7.93 -4.48
C THR A 112 -12.51 -8.16 -5.95
N GLU A 113 -11.28 -8.60 -6.22
CA GLU A 113 -10.70 -8.76 -7.57
C GLU A 113 -10.88 -7.52 -8.46
N THR A 114 -10.99 -6.35 -7.82
CA THR A 114 -11.28 -5.08 -8.46
C THR A 114 -10.03 -4.24 -8.54
N GLU A 115 -9.74 -3.72 -9.74
CA GLU A 115 -8.65 -2.78 -9.98
C GLU A 115 -9.17 -1.33 -9.92
N TYR A 116 -8.54 -0.50 -9.10
CA TYR A 116 -8.84 0.92 -8.95
C TYR A 116 -7.73 1.74 -9.60
N PRO A 117 -7.92 2.28 -10.82
CA PRO A 117 -6.93 3.14 -11.47
C PRO A 117 -6.79 4.47 -10.72
N LEU A 118 -5.57 4.97 -10.60
CA LEU A 118 -5.22 6.21 -9.87
C LEU A 118 -4.78 7.34 -10.77
#